data_AF-A0A530JXQ2-F1
#
_entry.id   AF-A0A530JXQ2-F1
#
_cell.length_a   1.000
_cell.length_b   1.000
_cell.length_c   1.000
_cell.angle_alpha   90.00
_cell.angle_beta   90.00
_cell.angle_gamma   90.00
#
_symmetry.space_group_name_H-M   'P 1'
#
loop_
_entity.id
_entity.type
_entity.pdbx_description
1 polymer ?
#
loop_
_entity_poly.entity_id
_entity_poly.type
_entity_poly.pdbx_seq_one_letter_code
_entity_poly.pdbx_strand_id
1 'polypeptide(L)'
;MGEGRAAIGPVIERALAEGLTVRAGIQSALGCGFEGRVDPARVIDIARDFARLGVQEINIADTAGLANPRQVFTLCRRLAEEIGPEVALSLHLHDTRGLGLANMLAGIEAGVRIFDASLGGLG
;
A
#
# COMPACT_ATOMS: atom_id res chain seq x y z
N MET A 1 -9.20 -15.50 -8.65
CA MET A 1 -8.95 -14.06 -8.38
C MET A 1 -10.25 -13.44 -7.89
N GLY A 2 -10.23 -12.57 -6.87
CA GLY A 2 -11.44 -11.86 -6.45
C GLY A 2 -11.91 -10.87 -7.52
N GLU A 3 -13.21 -10.56 -7.56
CA GLU A 3 -13.82 -9.73 -8.62
C GLU A 3 -13.13 -8.36 -8.81
N GLY A 4 -12.81 -7.65 -7.72
CA GLY A 4 -12.13 -6.35 -7.81
C GLY A 4 -10.76 -6.41 -8.48
N ARG A 5 -10.03 -7.51 -8.28
CA ARG A 5 -8.74 -7.76 -8.91
C ARG A 5 -8.87 -8.03 -10.41
N ALA A 6 -9.92 -8.76 -10.81
CA ALA A 6 -10.21 -9.00 -12.22
C ALA A 6 -10.66 -7.71 -12.93
N ALA A 7 -11.40 -6.84 -12.23
CA ALA A 7 -11.91 -5.59 -12.79
C ALA A 7 -10.84 -4.51 -12.99
N ILE A 8 -9.83 -4.41 -12.10
CA ILE A 8 -8.83 -3.34 -12.16
C ILE A 8 -7.71 -3.60 -13.18
N GLY A 9 -7.39 -4.85 -13.48
CA GLY A 9 -6.32 -5.24 -14.40
C GLY A 9 -6.43 -4.56 -15.78
N PRO A 10 -7.57 -4.67 -16.49
CA PRO A 10 -7.76 -4.03 -17.79
C PRO A 10 -7.65 -2.49 -17.75
N VAL A 11 -8.01 -1.87 -16.62
CA VAL A 11 -7.90 -0.41 -16.45
C VAL A 11 -6.43 0.00 -16.33
N ILE A 12 -5.64 -0.76 -15.58
CA ILE A 12 -4.19 -0.54 -15.44
C ILE A 12 -3.51 -0.72 -16.80
N GLU A 13 -3.77 -1.82 -17.49
CA GLU A 13 -3.17 -2.11 -18.80
C GLU A 13 -3.47 -1.01 -19.81
N ARG A 14 -4.73 -0.52 -19.86
CA ARG A 14 -5.11 0.57 -20.74
C ARG A 14 -4.39 1.87 -20.40
N ALA A 15 -4.33 2.25 -19.13
CA ALA A 15 -3.65 3.47 -18.70
C ALA A 15 -2.15 3.44 -19.08
N LEU A 16 -1.49 2.30 -18.89
CA LEU A 16 -0.09 2.11 -19.26
C LEU A 16 0.10 2.14 -20.78
N ALA A 17 -0.80 1.53 -21.56
CA ALA A 17 -0.76 1.58 -23.03
C ALA A 17 -0.93 3.01 -23.59
N GLU A 18 -1.65 3.87 -22.86
CA GLU A 18 -1.81 5.30 -23.16
C GLU A 18 -0.62 6.15 -22.63
N GLY A 19 0.40 5.54 -22.02
CA GLY A 19 1.60 6.22 -21.53
C GLY A 19 1.41 6.94 -20.19
N LEU A 20 0.34 6.64 -19.45
CA LEU A 20 0.08 7.22 -18.14
C LEU A 20 0.87 6.48 -17.05
N THR A 21 1.25 7.21 -16.01
CA THR A 21 1.77 6.62 -14.78
C THR A 21 0.62 6.13 -13.91
N VAL A 22 0.81 4.96 -13.29
CA VAL A 22 -0.18 4.29 -12.46
C VAL A 22 0.35 4.09 -11.05
N ARG A 23 -0.44 4.58 -10.08
CA ARG A 23 -0.29 4.32 -8.66
C ARG A 23 -1.43 3.40 -8.20
N ALA A 24 -1.11 2.18 -7.80
CA ALA A 24 -2.10 1.19 -7.36
C ALA A 24 -2.21 1.13 -5.83
N GLY A 25 -3.39 1.42 -5.29
CA GLY A 25 -3.65 1.40 -3.85
C GLY A 25 -4.19 0.07 -3.34
N ILE A 26 -3.68 -0.39 -2.20
CA ILE A 26 -4.20 -1.54 -1.44
C ILE A 26 -4.81 -1.01 -0.14
N GLN A 27 -6.14 -0.99 -0.11
CA GLN A 27 -6.93 -0.58 1.06
C GLN A 27 -6.98 -1.66 2.14
N SER A 28 -7.22 -1.25 3.39
CA SER A 28 -7.28 -2.14 4.57
C SER A 28 -6.04 -3.04 4.75
N ALA A 29 -4.90 -2.66 4.18
CA ALA A 29 -3.73 -3.52 4.11
C ALA A 29 -3.09 -3.78 5.49
N LEU A 30 -3.30 -2.87 6.43
CA LEU A 30 -2.78 -2.95 7.79
C LEU A 30 -3.85 -3.32 8.83
N GLY A 31 -5.05 -3.65 8.37
CA GLY A 31 -6.20 -3.99 9.18
C GLY A 31 -7.49 -3.53 8.52
N CYS A 32 -8.56 -4.29 8.73
CA CYS A 32 -9.89 -4.03 8.24
C CYS A 32 -10.79 -3.63 9.41
N GLY A 33 -11.53 -2.52 9.29
CA GLY A 33 -12.49 -2.10 10.32
C GLY A 33 -13.64 -3.10 10.55
N PHE A 34 -13.87 -4.01 9.59
CA PHE A 34 -14.92 -5.03 9.65
C PHE A 34 -14.36 -6.42 10.01
N GLU A 35 -13.34 -6.87 9.28
CA GLU A 35 -12.78 -8.23 9.43
C GLU A 35 -11.67 -8.29 10.49
N GLY A 36 -11.20 -7.14 10.96
CA GLY A 36 -10.08 -7.04 11.90
C GLY A 36 -8.74 -7.31 11.21
N ARG A 37 -8.10 -8.44 11.53
CA ARG A 37 -6.75 -8.72 11.07
C ARG A 37 -6.74 -9.10 9.58
N VAL A 38 -5.94 -8.41 8.79
CA VAL A 38 -5.63 -8.80 7.41
C VAL A 38 -4.31 -9.59 7.39
N ASP A 39 -4.29 -10.70 6.65
CA ASP A 39 -3.08 -11.49 6.44
C ASP A 39 -2.09 -10.73 5.54
N PRO A 40 -0.86 -10.43 6.00
CA PRO A 40 0.19 -9.83 5.18
C PRO A 40 0.46 -10.57 3.86
N ALA A 41 0.31 -11.89 3.83
CA ALA A 41 0.52 -12.67 2.61
C ALA A 41 -0.45 -12.25 1.49
N ARG A 42 -1.72 -11.98 1.84
CA ARG A 42 -2.72 -11.49 0.88
C ARG A 42 -2.36 -10.12 0.31
N VAL A 43 -1.81 -9.22 1.14
CA VAL A 43 -1.35 -7.89 0.68
C VAL A 43 -0.19 -8.04 -0.29
N ILE A 44 0.76 -8.91 0.02
CA ILE A 44 1.92 -9.21 -0.83
C ILE A 44 1.47 -9.82 -2.16
N ASP A 45 0.53 -10.76 -2.14
CA ASP A 45 -0.05 -11.34 -3.37
C ASP A 45 -0.71 -10.27 -4.24
N ILE A 46 -1.42 -9.33 -3.61
CA ILE A 46 -2.04 -8.22 -4.34
C ILE A 46 -0.97 -7.35 -5.02
N ALA A 47 0.04 -6.94 -4.24
CA ALA A 47 1.13 -6.11 -4.69
C ALA A 47 1.96 -6.76 -5.81
N ARG A 48 2.24 -8.06 -5.71
CA ARG A 48 2.99 -8.80 -6.73
C ARG A 48 2.34 -8.75 -8.10
N ASP A 49 1.03 -8.92 -8.16
CA ASP A 49 0.42 -8.88 -9.49
C ASP A 49 0.25 -7.44 -10.00
N PHE A 50 0.12 -6.43 -9.13
CA PHE A 50 0.24 -5.04 -9.59
C PHE A 50 1.62 -4.77 -10.18
N ALA A 51 2.69 -5.24 -9.53
CA ALA A 51 4.05 -5.16 -10.06
C ALA A 51 4.17 -5.90 -11.42
N ARG A 52 3.58 -7.09 -11.56
CA ARG A 52 3.55 -7.83 -12.84
C ARG A 52 2.81 -7.09 -13.96
N LEU A 53 1.81 -6.27 -13.63
CA LEU A 53 1.10 -5.42 -14.58
C LEU A 53 1.92 -4.18 -14.99
N GLY A 54 3.04 -3.89 -14.32
CA GLY A 54 3.93 -2.78 -14.67
C GLY A 54 3.55 -1.44 -14.04
N VAL A 55 2.85 -1.43 -12.91
CA VAL A 55 2.58 -0.18 -12.16
C VAL A 55 3.88 0.43 -11.64
N GLN A 56 3.98 1.75 -11.62
CA GLN A 56 5.18 2.45 -11.16
C GLN A 56 5.21 2.64 -9.64
N GLU A 57 4.04 2.67 -8.99
CA GLU A 57 3.94 2.84 -7.55
C GLU A 57 2.82 1.97 -6.95
N ILE A 58 3.11 1.35 -5.81
CA ILE A 58 2.15 0.64 -4.98
C ILE A 58 1.99 1.37 -3.65
N ASN A 59 0.76 1.76 -3.34
CA ASN A 59 0.40 2.43 -2.10
C ASN A 59 -0.26 1.46 -1.11
N ILE A 60 0.24 1.42 0.12
CA ILE A 60 -0.30 0.60 1.21
C ILE A 60 -1.04 1.52 2.18
N ALA A 61 -2.35 1.29 2.33
CA ALA A 61 -3.20 2.14 3.15
C ALA A 61 -3.62 1.49 4.49
N ASP A 62 -3.43 2.24 5.57
CA ASP A 62 -4.02 1.99 6.88
C ASP A 62 -5.42 2.64 6.98
N THR A 63 -6.36 2.16 6.17
CA THR A 63 -7.69 2.77 5.99
C THR A 63 -8.44 3.00 7.31
N ALA A 64 -8.31 2.06 8.27
CA ALA A 64 -9.01 2.13 9.55
C ALA A 64 -8.13 2.69 10.70
N GLY A 65 -6.88 3.09 10.43
CA GLY A 65 -5.96 3.60 11.44
C GLY A 65 -5.61 2.56 12.52
N LEU A 66 -5.45 1.29 12.12
CA LEU A 66 -5.24 0.16 13.02
C LEU A 66 -3.77 -0.27 13.12
N ALA A 67 -2.90 0.26 12.26
CA ALA A 67 -1.53 -0.17 12.15
C ALA A 67 -0.69 0.20 13.38
N ASN A 68 0.37 -0.58 13.60
CA ASN A 68 1.42 -0.27 14.57
C ASN A 68 2.81 -0.30 13.90
N PRO A 69 3.83 0.34 14.49
CA PRO A 69 5.14 0.50 13.85
C PRO A 69 5.79 -0.82 13.44
N ARG A 70 5.70 -1.86 14.28
CA ARG A 70 6.28 -3.18 13.99
C ARG A 70 5.63 -3.83 12.76
N GLN A 71 4.31 -3.71 12.64
CA GLN A 71 3.56 -4.22 11.50
C GLN A 71 3.95 -3.51 10.21
N VAL A 72 4.03 -2.16 10.24
CA VAL A 72 4.44 -1.35 9.09
C VAL A 72 5.84 -1.73 8.63
N PHE A 73 6.83 -1.71 9.55
CA PHE A 73 8.21 -2.07 9.22
C PHE A 73 8.31 -3.45 8.56
N THR A 74 7.68 -4.46 9.19
CA THR A 74 7.76 -5.86 8.71
C THR A 74 7.12 -6.03 7.34
N LEU A 75 5.94 -5.43 7.13
CA LEU A 75 5.23 -5.53 5.86
C LEU A 75 5.98 -4.80 4.75
N CYS A 76 6.47 -3.58 4.99
CA CYS A 76 7.21 -2.80 4.00
C CYS A 76 8.51 -3.48 3.57
N ARG A 77 9.26 -4.08 4.50
CA ARG A 77 10.47 -4.86 4.18
C ARG A 77 10.17 -6.00 3.22
N ARG A 78 9.13 -6.78 3.52
CA ARG A 78 8.72 -7.91 2.67
C ARG A 78 8.18 -7.45 1.31
N LEU A 79 7.40 -6.37 1.29
CA LEU A 79 6.88 -5.83 0.03
C LEU A 79 8.01 -5.36 -0.88
N ALA A 80 8.99 -4.63 -0.36
CA ALA A 80 10.14 -4.16 -1.14
C ALA A 80 10.93 -5.33 -1.77
N GLU A 81 11.05 -6.45 -1.05
CA GLU A 81 11.71 -7.67 -1.55
C GLU A 81 10.88 -8.36 -2.65
N GLU A 82 9.55 -8.34 -2.55
CA GLU A 82 8.65 -9.08 -3.46
C GLU A 82 8.26 -8.32 -4.73
N ILE A 83 8.20 -6.98 -4.69
CA ILE A 83 7.81 -6.14 -5.84
C ILE A 83 9.01 -5.66 -6.68
N GLY A 84 10.22 -5.75 -6.12
CA GLY A 84 11.46 -5.33 -6.79
C GLY A 84 11.71 -3.82 -6.75
N PRO A 85 12.94 -3.39 -7.12
CA PRO A 85 13.40 -2.01 -6.95
C PRO A 85 12.80 -1.01 -7.96
N GLU A 86 12.18 -1.50 -9.04
CA GLU A 86 11.59 -0.64 -10.09
C GLU A 86 10.22 -0.09 -9.69
N VAL A 87 9.55 -0.71 -8.71
CA VAL A 87 8.24 -0.29 -8.23
C VAL A 87 8.39 0.50 -6.93
N ALA A 88 7.97 1.76 -6.93
CA ALA A 88 8.00 2.57 -5.74
C ALA A 88 6.96 2.08 -4.72
N LEU A 89 7.35 2.05 -3.44
CA LEU A 89 6.45 1.77 -2.33
C LEU A 89 6.09 3.07 -1.62
N SER A 90 4.80 3.29 -1.37
CA SER A 90 4.31 4.42 -0.59
C SER A 90 3.33 4.01 0.50
N LEU A 91 3.19 4.87 1.50
CA LEU A 91 2.33 4.63 2.66
C LEU A 91 1.27 5.72 2.80
N HIS A 92 0.03 5.29 3.04
CA HIS A 92 -1.09 6.14 3.44
C HIS A 92 -1.51 5.76 4.86
N LEU A 93 -1.11 6.58 5.83
CA LEU A 93 -1.21 6.23 7.25
C LEU A 93 -2.20 7.16 7.95
N HIS A 94 -3.35 6.62 8.35
CA HIS A 94 -4.29 7.36 9.17
C HIS A 94 -3.79 7.49 10.61
N ASP A 95 -4.04 8.66 11.21
CA ASP A 95 -3.66 8.96 12.59
C ASP A 95 -4.81 8.73 13.59
N THR A 96 -5.80 7.89 13.24
CA THR A 96 -7.01 7.64 14.06
C THR A 96 -6.70 7.23 15.50
N ARG A 97 -5.54 6.61 15.74
CA ARG A 97 -5.07 6.16 17.05
C ARG A 97 -3.81 6.88 17.54
N GLY A 98 -3.43 8.00 16.91
CA GLY A 98 -2.21 8.76 17.26
C GLY A 98 -0.90 8.05 16.88
N LEU A 99 -0.94 7.09 15.95
CA LEU A 99 0.22 6.30 15.53
C LEU A 99 0.73 6.65 14.13
N GLY A 100 0.14 7.60 13.42
CA GLY A 100 0.47 7.95 12.04
C GLY A 100 1.94 8.31 11.86
N LEU A 101 2.47 9.19 12.72
CA LEU A 101 3.89 9.58 12.67
C LEU A 101 4.85 8.45 13.10
N ALA A 102 4.47 7.66 14.11
CA ALA A 102 5.27 6.51 14.54
C ALA A 102 5.34 5.43 13.44
N ASN A 103 4.22 5.21 12.75
CA ASN A 103 4.12 4.33 11.58
C ASN A 103 4.92 4.89 10.40
N MET A 104 4.92 6.20 10.18
CA MET A 104 5.73 6.85 9.15
C MET A 104 7.21 6.62 9.41
N LEU A 105 7.68 6.81 10.64
CA LEU A 105 9.07 6.54 11.03
C LEU A 105 9.46 5.08 10.75
N ALA A 106 8.62 4.12 11.14
CA ALA A 106 8.85 2.71 10.83
C ALA A 106 8.91 2.41 9.32
N GLY A 107 8.09 3.10 8.53
CA GLY A 107 8.17 3.05 7.07
C GLY A 107 9.50 3.59 6.54
N ILE A 108 9.99 4.73 7.07
CA ILE A 108 11.28 5.32 6.73
C ILE A 108 12.41 4.32 7.04
N GLU A 109 12.40 3.71 8.22
CA GLU A 109 13.37 2.69 8.63
C GLU A 109 13.34 1.44 7.73
N ALA A 110 12.17 1.08 7.21
CA ALA A 110 12.00 0.00 6.24
C ALA A 110 12.45 0.37 4.81
N GLY A 111 12.73 1.64 4.53
CA GLY A 111 13.20 2.13 3.23
C GLY A 111 12.16 2.91 2.41
N VAL A 112 10.94 3.10 2.92
CA VAL A 112 9.88 3.87 2.23
C VAL A 112 10.24 5.36 2.20
N ARG A 113 9.99 6.02 1.06
CA ARG A 113 10.30 7.46 0.86
C ARG A 113 9.12 8.29 0.39
N ILE A 114 7.97 7.68 0.12
CA ILE A 114 6.77 8.36 -0.38
C ILE A 114 5.65 8.14 0.63
N PHE A 115 5.03 9.23 1.07
CA PHE A 115 3.98 9.22 2.08
C PHE A 115 2.85 10.15 1.68
N ASP A 116 1.61 9.68 1.87
CA ASP A 116 0.44 10.53 1.77
C ASP A 116 0.22 11.25 3.10
N ALA A 117 -0.22 12.50 3.02
CA ALA A 117 -0.64 13.29 4.15
C ALA A 117 -1.79 14.22 3.73
N SER A 118 -2.55 14.68 4.72
CA SER A 118 -3.63 15.64 4.52
C SER A 118 -3.30 16.97 5.19
N LEU A 119 -3.51 18.07 4.46
CA LEU A 119 -3.27 19.42 4.98
C LEU A 119 -4.20 19.69 6.17
N GLY A 120 -3.62 20.00 7.34
CA GLY A 120 -4.40 20.24 8.56
C GLY A 120 -5.17 19.01 9.07
N GLY A 121 -4.87 17.81 8.56
CA GLY A 121 -5.59 16.59 8.94
C GLY A 121 -7.02 16.52 8.40
N LEU A 122 -7.30 17.11 7.24
CA LEU A 122 -8.61 16.97 6.58
C LEU A 122 -8.89 15.49 6.29
N GLY A 123 -10.08 15.03 6.70
CA GLY A 123 -10.56 13.65 6.56
C GLY A 123 -11.54 13.49 5.42
#